data_AF-A0A8J8BSX7-F1
#
_entry.id   AF-A0A8J8BSX7-F1
#
_cell.length_a   1.000
_cell.length_b   1.000
_cell.length_c   1.000
_cell.angle_alpha   90.00
_cell.angle_beta   90.00
_cell.angle_gamma   90.00
#
_symmetry.space_group_name_H-M   'P 1'
#
loop_
_entity.id
_entity.type
_entity.pdbx_description
1 polymer ?
#
loop_
_entity_poly.entity_id
_entity_poly.type
_entity_poly.pdbx_seq_one_letter_code
_entity_poly.pdbx_strand_id
1 'polypeptide(L)'
;MIVQAQIGACGTCINSPIYDKSDIYFIAHSLAPERGIFKKQKIEDMPSADIGIIDGPICFQGKEESIQIAEMVRERSKILLGIGTCCVGGSTLGGFITEDCSRLLPFFCPFLRTRHPKVENYVQFDYKLPICSADQEGLKKFVEAVVNKDKNYLKYFESPEASTVSVITESDLCMGCGTCGMACPTEAVQFKNQRPTINQDICIKCGACFIQCPRSFFSAPVLSTKKFGQPGDPALGFYREAYSAKTKNEKILTISQDGGIVTDLICYLLEKKIADSAVVSVSRQGWNTTPDVVTTPEEVLASAGTKYTVVPNLMGIKKAVDQGFKKIAFVGVPCQIQGVTKAHYYPLGDRDYHSRIAFTISIFCMENFLYDNLRSIVEGKTEVSMADVSKMGISKGRFWVRSVDGNRFRIPVKFIKDYVQKACFSCLDFCGELSDISVGGVGSTEGYSSVLVRSEKGKTVFDEFKKRIECQPLTEEGMQAARNLATIKKSTNEKAIEKRKEKKERVTLYF
;
A
#
# COMPACT_ATOMS: atom_id res chain seq x y z
N MET A 1 24.55 16.43 -15.66
CA MET A 1 23.80 17.68 -15.90
C MET A 1 22.31 17.37 -15.99
N ILE A 2 21.45 18.08 -15.24
CA ILE A 2 19.99 17.92 -15.28
C ILE A 2 19.34 19.17 -15.83
N VAL A 3 18.42 19.01 -16.78
CA VAL A 3 17.52 20.09 -17.22
C VAL A 3 16.12 19.79 -16.71
N GLN A 4 15.49 20.77 -16.07
CA GLN A 4 14.08 20.70 -15.71
C GLN A 4 13.31 21.77 -16.46
N ALA A 5 12.28 21.34 -17.19
CA ALA A 5 11.40 22.17 -17.97
C ALA A 5 9.98 22.12 -17.42
N GLN A 6 9.50 23.28 -16.99
CA GLN A 6 8.12 23.44 -16.56
C GLN A 6 7.26 23.97 -17.70
N ILE A 7 6.25 23.21 -18.09
CA ILE A 7 5.33 23.52 -19.18
C ILE A 7 3.92 23.72 -18.62
N GLY A 8 3.32 24.88 -18.92
CA GLY A 8 2.04 25.27 -18.32
C GLY A 8 2.15 25.74 -16.86
N ALA A 9 1.22 26.59 -16.44
CA ALA A 9 1.23 27.22 -15.12
C ALA A 9 0.89 26.23 -13.98
N CYS A 10 1.85 25.39 -13.60
CA CYS A 10 1.78 24.56 -12.39
C CYS A 10 2.48 25.26 -11.22
N GLY A 11 1.78 25.47 -10.11
CA GLY A 11 2.32 26.22 -8.97
C GLY A 11 3.15 25.42 -7.96
N THR A 12 3.13 24.09 -8.01
CA THR A 12 3.48 23.23 -6.85
C THR A 12 4.63 22.26 -7.10
N CYS A 13 4.95 21.90 -8.35
CA CYS A 13 6.06 20.99 -8.67
C CYS A 13 7.45 21.66 -8.51
N ILE A 14 7.48 23.00 -8.49
CA ILE A 14 8.69 23.84 -8.50
C ILE A 14 9.48 23.75 -7.18
N ASN A 15 8.83 23.39 -6.07
CA ASN A 15 9.46 23.35 -4.75
C ASN A 15 10.19 22.03 -4.47
N SER A 16 10.82 21.44 -5.48
CA SER A 16 11.57 20.19 -5.34
C SER A 16 13.06 20.45 -5.12
N PRO A 17 13.58 20.43 -3.89
CA PRO A 17 15.02 20.54 -3.61
C PRO A 17 15.75 19.21 -3.90
N ILE A 18 15.46 18.54 -5.02
CA ILE A 18 16.00 17.20 -5.31
C ILE A 18 17.53 17.26 -5.52
N TYR A 19 18.06 18.44 -5.90
CA TYR A 19 19.49 18.65 -6.15
C TYR A 19 19.98 19.97 -5.55
N ASP A 20 21.30 20.09 -5.39
CA ASP A 20 21.93 21.38 -5.16
C ASP A 20 21.55 22.32 -6.31
N LYS A 21 21.18 23.57 -5.99
CA LYS A 21 20.62 24.50 -6.97
C LYS A 21 21.61 24.85 -8.10
N SER A 22 22.89 24.54 -7.91
CA SER A 22 23.96 24.73 -8.89
C SER A 22 23.89 23.81 -10.10
N ASP A 23 23.19 22.66 -10.01
CA ASP A 23 23.33 21.57 -10.99
C ASP A 23 22.10 21.37 -11.90
N ILE A 24 21.08 22.24 -11.75
CA ILE A 24 19.84 22.20 -12.53
C ILE A 24 19.77 23.40 -13.46
N TYR A 25 19.64 23.12 -14.76
CA TYR A 25 19.26 24.13 -15.75
C TYR A 25 17.73 24.20 -15.83
N PHE A 26 17.15 25.29 -15.33
CA PHE A 26 15.69 25.44 -15.20
C PHE A 26 15.11 26.29 -16.35
N ILE A 27 14.17 25.70 -17.08
CA ILE A 27 13.42 26.34 -18.16
C ILE A 27 11.96 26.36 -17.74
N ALA A 28 11.27 27.46 -17.98
CA ALA A 28 9.84 27.54 -17.73
C ALA A 28 9.15 28.29 -18.86
N HIS A 29 7.94 27.86 -19.19
CA HIS A 29 7.04 28.55 -20.09
C HIS A 29 6.87 30.03 -19.67
N SER A 30 6.72 30.93 -20.65
CA SER A 30 6.50 32.37 -20.47
C SER A 30 5.36 32.69 -19.48
N LEU A 31 4.21 32.04 -19.66
CA LEU A 31 3.03 32.12 -18.79
C LEU A 31 3.18 31.44 -17.42
N ALA A 32 4.23 30.64 -17.20
CA ALA A 32 4.48 30.11 -15.87
C ALA A 32 4.93 31.28 -14.97
N PRO A 33 4.25 31.54 -13.84
CA PRO A 33 4.67 32.62 -12.95
C PRO A 33 6.09 32.37 -12.43
N GLU A 34 6.90 33.42 -12.28
CA GLU A 34 8.14 33.31 -11.51
C GLU A 34 7.78 32.89 -10.08
N ARG A 35 8.21 31.71 -9.65
CA ARG A 35 7.92 31.19 -8.32
C ARG A 35 9.16 30.49 -7.76
N GLY A 36 9.58 30.92 -6.57
CA GLY A 36 10.57 30.21 -5.78
C GLY A 36 12.03 30.48 -6.17
N ILE A 37 12.81 29.39 -6.18
CA ILE A 37 14.24 29.35 -5.90
C ILE A 37 15.15 29.18 -7.13
N PHE A 38 14.57 28.96 -8.31
CA PHE A 38 15.28 28.79 -9.58
C PHE A 38 15.03 29.98 -10.50
N LYS A 39 16.11 30.55 -11.05
CA LYS A 39 16.02 31.62 -12.05
C LYS A 39 15.68 31.00 -13.40
N LYS A 40 14.65 31.51 -14.08
CA LYS A 40 14.33 31.10 -15.45
C LYS A 40 15.54 31.34 -16.35
N GLN A 41 15.95 30.31 -17.06
CA GLN A 41 17.04 30.38 -18.03
C GLN A 41 16.46 30.35 -19.44
N LYS A 42 17.23 30.87 -20.39
CA LYS A 42 16.82 30.92 -21.79
C LYS A 42 16.79 29.52 -22.38
N ILE A 43 15.76 29.24 -23.16
CA ILE A 43 15.60 27.96 -23.81
C ILE A 43 16.73 27.76 -24.85
N GLU A 44 17.08 28.82 -25.59
CA GLU A 44 18.11 28.80 -26.63
C GLU A 44 19.48 28.36 -26.10
N ASP A 45 19.78 28.77 -24.86
CA ASP A 45 21.03 28.53 -24.15
C ASP A 45 21.07 27.16 -23.43
N MET A 46 20.03 26.32 -23.57
CA MET A 46 19.95 25.03 -22.87
C MET A 46 21.15 24.12 -23.19
N PRO A 47 21.93 23.67 -22.21
CA PRO A 47 23.03 22.74 -22.45
C PRO A 47 22.50 21.33 -22.76
N SER A 48 23.34 20.50 -23.35
CA SER A 48 23.08 19.06 -23.40
C SER A 48 22.99 18.49 -21.98
N ALA A 49 21.98 17.66 -21.73
CA ALA A 49 21.68 17.09 -20.42
C ALA A 49 21.75 15.56 -20.43
N ASP A 50 22.17 14.99 -19.30
CA ASP A 50 22.07 13.55 -19.09
C ASP A 50 20.61 13.15 -18.82
N ILE A 51 19.90 13.99 -18.07
CA ILE A 51 18.48 13.81 -17.73
C ILE A 51 17.74 15.11 -18.01
N GLY A 52 16.71 15.03 -18.84
CA GLY A 52 15.68 16.05 -19.03
C GLY A 52 14.43 15.66 -18.24
N ILE A 53 13.83 16.62 -17.56
CA ILE A 53 12.59 16.45 -16.81
C ILE A 53 11.57 17.43 -17.39
N ILE A 54 10.39 16.94 -17.74
CA ILE A 54 9.24 17.78 -18.07
C ILE A 54 8.17 17.58 -17.02
N ASP A 55 7.69 18.69 -16.46
CA ASP A 55 6.51 18.72 -15.61
C ASP A 55 5.46 19.71 -16.13
N GLY A 56 4.19 19.41 -15.84
CA GLY A 56 3.05 20.20 -16.29
C GLY A 56 2.49 19.81 -17.67
N PRO A 57 1.30 20.34 -18.04
CA PRO A 57 0.59 20.01 -19.28
C PRO A 57 0.98 20.92 -20.46
N ILE A 58 0.61 20.55 -21.69
CA ILE A 58 0.66 21.48 -22.84
C ILE A 58 -0.35 22.61 -22.62
N CYS A 59 0.11 23.87 -22.54
CA CYS A 59 -0.75 25.02 -22.32
C CYS A 59 -1.64 25.28 -23.55
N PHE A 60 -2.90 25.70 -23.35
CA PHE A 60 -3.76 26.09 -24.48
C PHE A 60 -3.37 27.47 -25.05
N GLN A 61 -3.00 28.43 -24.19
CA GLN A 61 -2.68 29.81 -24.59
C GLN A 61 -1.27 29.95 -25.16
N GLY A 62 -0.33 29.09 -24.75
CA GLY A 62 1.05 29.04 -25.26
C GLY A 62 1.38 27.66 -25.81
N LYS A 63 0.49 27.08 -26.61
CA LYS A 63 0.62 25.70 -27.10
C LYS A 63 1.93 25.48 -27.86
N GLU A 64 2.28 26.40 -28.76
CA GLU A 64 3.49 26.29 -29.58
C GLU A 64 4.75 26.37 -28.73
N GLU A 65 4.82 27.32 -27.80
CA GLU A 65 5.94 27.43 -26.85
C GLU A 65 6.06 26.18 -25.97
N SER A 66 4.93 25.66 -25.49
CA SER A 66 4.90 24.40 -24.72
C SER A 66 5.49 23.23 -25.52
N ILE A 67 5.14 23.12 -26.80
CA ILE A 67 5.64 22.07 -27.69
C ILE A 67 7.13 22.27 -27.94
N GLN A 68 7.57 23.50 -28.26
CA GLN A 68 8.97 23.84 -28.49
C GLN A 68 9.85 23.51 -27.28
N ILE A 69 9.41 23.86 -26.08
CA ILE A 69 10.11 23.49 -24.83
C ILE A 69 10.22 21.96 -24.74
N ALA A 70 9.13 21.23 -24.94
CA ALA A 70 9.14 19.77 -24.83
C ALA A 70 10.09 19.11 -25.85
N GLU A 71 9.99 19.52 -27.13
CA GLU A 71 10.81 19.01 -28.24
C GLU A 71 12.29 19.28 -27.99
N MET A 72 12.65 20.51 -27.63
CA MET A 72 14.05 20.86 -27.43
C MET A 72 14.65 20.16 -26.19
N VAL A 73 13.86 19.96 -25.12
CA VAL A 73 14.32 19.17 -23.95
C VAL A 73 14.52 17.72 -24.34
N ARG A 74 13.64 17.12 -25.16
CA ARG A 74 13.82 15.76 -25.70
C ARG A 74 15.08 15.64 -26.55
N GLU A 75 15.32 16.60 -27.44
CA GLU A 75 16.48 16.60 -28.34
C GLU A 75 17.80 16.73 -27.61
N ARG A 76 17.86 17.59 -26.58
CA ARG A 76 19.09 17.88 -25.83
C ARG A 76 19.30 16.98 -24.61
N SER A 77 18.41 16.02 -24.34
CA SER A 77 18.51 15.11 -23.20
C SER A 77 18.71 13.64 -23.62
N LYS A 78 19.66 12.96 -22.97
CA LYS A 78 19.85 11.51 -23.18
C LYS A 78 18.65 10.70 -22.69
N ILE A 79 18.14 11.03 -21.50
CA ILE A 79 16.94 10.43 -20.90
C ILE A 79 15.92 11.52 -20.64
N LEU A 80 14.67 11.32 -21.04
CA LEU A 80 13.56 12.23 -20.79
C LEU A 80 12.55 11.63 -19.81
N LEU A 81 12.27 12.35 -18.73
CA LEU A 81 11.32 11.99 -17.68
C LEU A 81 10.07 12.87 -17.75
N GLY A 82 8.89 12.26 -17.76
CA GLY A 82 7.61 12.99 -17.67
C GLY A 82 7.02 12.87 -16.27
N ILE A 83 6.87 13.99 -15.55
CA ILE A 83 6.46 13.99 -14.14
C ILE A 83 5.11 14.69 -13.96
N GLY A 84 4.22 14.05 -13.19
CA GLY A 84 2.90 14.59 -12.85
C GLY A 84 1.78 13.94 -13.65
N THR A 85 0.61 13.82 -13.02
CA THR A 85 -0.62 13.40 -13.70
C THR A 85 -1.07 14.38 -14.78
N CYS A 86 -0.65 15.65 -14.69
CA CYS A 86 -0.85 16.67 -15.72
C CYS A 86 0.01 16.43 -16.97
N CYS A 87 1.30 16.14 -16.81
CA CYS A 87 2.20 15.83 -17.91
C CYS A 87 1.82 14.51 -18.59
N VAL A 88 1.61 13.46 -17.80
CA VAL A 88 1.38 12.09 -18.30
C VAL A 88 -0.09 11.86 -18.71
N GLY A 89 -1.02 12.35 -17.91
CA GLY A 89 -2.45 12.09 -18.08
C GLY A 89 -3.26 13.24 -18.67
N GLY A 90 -2.66 14.41 -18.90
CA GLY A 90 -3.36 15.63 -19.33
C GLY A 90 -4.34 16.18 -18.28
N SER A 91 -4.35 15.62 -17.07
CA SER A 91 -5.27 15.99 -15.99
C SER A 91 -4.70 17.16 -15.21
N THR A 92 -5.31 18.34 -15.32
CA THR A 92 -4.92 19.50 -14.52
C THR A 92 -5.81 19.67 -13.29
N LEU A 93 -5.23 20.26 -12.26
CA LEU A 93 -5.95 20.85 -11.14
C LEU A 93 -6.80 22.00 -11.68
N GLY A 94 -8.12 21.99 -11.42
CA GLY A 94 -9.06 23.06 -11.80
C GLY A 94 -8.84 24.40 -11.06
N GLY A 95 -7.60 24.78 -10.78
CA GLY A 95 -7.28 26.03 -10.07
C GLY A 95 -6.44 27.02 -10.86
N PHE A 96 -5.95 26.67 -12.05
CA PHE A 96 -5.04 27.55 -12.78
C PHE A 96 -5.39 27.54 -14.26
N ILE A 97 -5.55 28.75 -14.79
CA ILE A 97 -5.84 29.09 -16.19
C ILE A 97 -7.35 29.14 -16.49
N THR A 98 -7.99 30.20 -16.00
CA THR A 98 -9.05 30.88 -16.75
C THR A 98 -8.50 31.32 -18.12
N GLU A 99 -9.37 31.70 -19.06
CA GLU A 99 -9.01 32.36 -20.35
C GLU A 99 -8.10 33.60 -20.20
N ASP A 100 -7.85 34.02 -18.96
CA ASP A 100 -6.87 35.01 -18.57
C ASP A 100 -5.94 34.40 -17.50
N CYS A 101 -4.69 34.07 -17.87
CA CYS A 101 -3.66 33.54 -16.96
C CYS A 101 -3.25 34.54 -15.85
N SER A 102 -3.75 35.79 -15.87
CA SER A 102 -3.38 36.85 -14.94
C SER A 102 -4.15 36.83 -13.61
N ARG A 103 -5.31 36.15 -13.53
CA ARG A 103 -6.12 36.09 -12.30
C ARG A 103 -5.79 34.86 -11.46
N LEU A 104 -4.69 35.00 -10.72
CA LEU A 104 -4.27 34.11 -9.64
C LEU A 104 -5.17 34.29 -8.41
N LEU A 105 -6.41 33.83 -8.46
CA LEU A 105 -7.22 33.71 -7.23
C LEU A 105 -6.96 32.33 -6.59
N PRO A 106 -6.73 32.27 -5.26
CA PRO A 106 -6.37 31.04 -4.54
C PRO A 106 -7.53 30.03 -4.39
N PHE A 107 -8.65 30.24 -5.08
CA PHE A 107 -9.80 29.36 -5.00
C PHE A 107 -9.64 28.19 -5.97
N PHE A 108 -9.34 27.01 -5.41
CA PHE A 108 -9.60 25.71 -6.03
C PHE A 108 -11.00 25.74 -6.68
N CYS A 109 -11.09 25.67 -8.01
CA CYS A 109 -12.36 25.50 -8.70
C CYS A 109 -12.49 24.03 -9.14
N PRO A 110 -13.05 23.13 -8.30
CA PRO A 110 -13.20 21.71 -8.64
C PRO A 110 -14.07 21.46 -9.88
N PHE A 111 -14.75 22.50 -10.40
CA PHE A 111 -15.70 22.43 -11.52
C PHE A 111 -15.04 22.51 -12.90
N LEU A 112 -13.87 23.15 -13.06
CA LEU A 112 -13.18 23.25 -14.35
C LEU A 112 -12.28 22.03 -14.56
N ARG A 113 -12.87 20.96 -15.12
CA ARG A 113 -12.16 19.73 -15.51
C ARG A 113 -11.72 19.82 -16.97
N THR A 114 -10.73 20.64 -17.28
CA THR A 114 -10.11 20.65 -18.61
C THR A 114 -9.09 19.52 -18.73
N ARG A 115 -9.11 18.80 -19.85
CA ARG A 115 -8.01 17.91 -20.24
C ARG A 115 -7.13 18.65 -21.23
N HIS A 116 -5.92 18.95 -20.81
CA HIS A 116 -4.92 19.49 -21.73
C HIS A 116 -4.41 18.38 -22.66
N PRO A 117 -3.91 18.73 -23.85
CA PRO A 117 -3.13 17.81 -24.65
C PRO A 117 -1.99 17.26 -23.81
N LYS A 118 -1.77 15.95 -23.90
CA LYS A 118 -0.68 15.31 -23.17
C LYS A 118 0.63 15.68 -23.84
N VAL A 119 1.69 15.83 -23.05
CA VAL A 119 3.05 16.06 -23.58
C VAL A 119 3.51 14.85 -24.41
N GLU A 120 3.08 13.63 -24.03
CA GLU A 120 3.41 12.40 -24.77
C GLU A 120 2.83 12.33 -26.19
N ASN A 121 1.93 13.24 -26.57
CA ASN A 121 1.47 13.35 -27.95
C ASN A 121 2.50 14.02 -28.87
N TYR A 122 3.51 14.69 -28.30
CA TYR A 122 4.50 15.50 -29.02
C TYR A 122 5.92 14.97 -28.84
N VAL A 123 6.24 14.41 -27.68
CA VAL A 123 7.57 13.85 -27.40
C VAL A 123 7.51 12.49 -26.72
N GLN A 124 8.52 11.66 -26.97
CA GLN A 124 8.64 10.35 -26.35
C GLN A 124 9.43 10.44 -25.03
N PHE A 125 8.77 10.03 -23.94
CA PHE A 125 9.39 9.83 -22.64
C PHE A 125 10.08 8.47 -22.56
N ASP A 126 11.22 8.42 -21.87
CA ASP A 126 11.86 7.16 -21.48
C ASP A 126 11.19 6.58 -20.24
N TYR A 127 10.88 7.44 -19.26
CA TYR A 127 10.12 7.06 -18.08
C TYR A 127 9.09 8.14 -17.71
N LYS A 128 8.00 7.71 -17.10
CA LYS A 128 6.86 8.53 -16.70
C LYS A 128 6.52 8.30 -15.24
N LEU A 129 6.21 9.37 -14.53
CA LEU A 129 5.81 9.33 -13.13
C LEU A 129 4.45 10.01 -12.97
N PRO A 130 3.32 9.27 -13.08
CA PRO A 130 1.99 9.84 -13.11
C PRO A 130 1.45 10.09 -11.69
N ILE A 131 2.21 10.87 -10.93
CA ILE A 131 1.82 11.33 -9.59
C ILE A 131 2.25 12.79 -9.45
N CYS A 132 1.39 13.61 -8.85
CA CYS A 132 1.76 14.97 -8.45
C CYS A 132 2.90 14.91 -7.44
N SER A 133 4.02 15.58 -7.73
CA SER A 133 5.32 15.47 -7.03
C SER A 133 5.37 16.10 -5.63
N ALA A 134 4.31 15.95 -4.84
CA ALA A 134 4.25 16.48 -3.48
C ALA A 134 5.23 15.78 -2.50
N ASP A 135 5.68 14.56 -2.82
CA ASP A 135 6.68 13.84 -2.02
C ASP A 135 8.07 13.90 -2.67
N GLN A 136 9.02 14.48 -1.95
CA GLN A 136 10.40 14.71 -2.37
C GLN A 136 11.24 13.43 -2.32
N GLU A 137 11.01 12.57 -1.33
CA GLU A 137 11.75 11.34 -1.10
C GLU A 137 11.52 10.34 -2.25
N GLY A 138 10.25 10.12 -2.61
CA GLY A 138 9.87 9.24 -3.71
C GLY A 138 10.38 9.73 -5.05
N LEU A 139 10.34 11.04 -5.30
CA LEU A 139 10.88 11.60 -6.53
C LEU A 139 12.39 11.43 -6.61
N LYS A 140 13.12 11.70 -5.51
CA LYS A 140 14.55 11.43 -5.41
C LYS A 140 14.87 9.96 -5.71
N LYS A 141 14.20 9.00 -5.06
CA LYS A 141 14.40 7.56 -5.33
C LYS A 141 14.09 7.17 -6.77
N PHE A 142 13.08 7.77 -7.39
CA PHE A 142 12.78 7.54 -8.81
C PHE A 142 13.93 8.01 -9.71
N VAL A 143 14.45 9.22 -9.50
CA VAL A 143 15.56 9.70 -10.33
C VAL A 143 16.87 8.95 -10.04
N GLU A 144 17.16 8.61 -8.78
CA GLU A 144 18.29 7.74 -8.42
C GLU A 144 18.20 6.39 -9.14
N ALA A 145 17.00 5.80 -9.23
CA ALA A 145 16.80 4.57 -10.00
C ALA A 145 17.11 4.76 -11.49
N VAL A 146 16.73 5.90 -12.09
CA VAL A 146 17.08 6.27 -13.48
C VAL A 146 18.60 6.39 -13.64
N VAL A 147 19.27 7.16 -12.77
CA VAL A 147 20.73 7.35 -12.79
C VAL A 147 21.46 6.01 -12.68
N ASN A 148 21.02 5.14 -11.77
CA ASN A 148 21.60 3.83 -11.53
C ASN A 148 21.13 2.75 -12.52
N LYS A 149 20.22 3.08 -13.43
CA LYS A 149 19.61 2.15 -14.40
C LYS A 149 18.98 0.92 -13.72
N ASP A 150 18.31 1.11 -12.57
CA ASP A 150 17.59 0.03 -11.86
C ASP A 150 16.33 -0.37 -12.64
N LYS A 151 16.51 -1.26 -13.62
CA LYS A 151 15.43 -1.76 -14.48
C LYS A 151 14.28 -2.38 -13.69
N ASN A 152 14.56 -3.01 -12.55
CA ASN A 152 13.53 -3.66 -11.74
C ASN A 152 12.60 -2.62 -11.08
N TYR A 153 13.16 -1.50 -10.63
CA TYR A 153 12.37 -0.37 -10.11
C TYR A 153 11.63 0.35 -11.24
N LEU A 154 12.30 0.54 -12.38
CA LEU A 154 11.83 1.40 -13.47
C LEU A 154 10.78 0.74 -14.38
N LYS A 155 10.67 -0.59 -14.39
CA LYS A 155 9.80 -1.36 -15.32
C LYS A 155 8.36 -0.84 -15.38
N TYR A 156 7.75 -0.47 -14.25
CA TYR A 156 6.40 0.10 -14.26
C TYR A 156 6.35 1.49 -14.92
N PHE A 157 7.39 2.29 -14.74
CA PHE A 157 7.46 3.68 -15.15
C PHE A 157 7.82 3.85 -16.64
N GLU A 158 8.16 2.78 -17.36
CA GLU A 158 8.29 2.80 -18.83
C GLU A 158 6.94 3.07 -19.52
N SER A 159 5.85 2.52 -18.97
CA SER A 159 4.50 2.69 -19.51
C SER A 159 3.43 2.62 -18.41
N PRO A 160 3.44 3.57 -17.47
CA PRO A 160 2.51 3.58 -16.35
C PRO A 160 1.15 4.12 -16.78
N GLU A 161 0.14 3.81 -15.98
CA GLU A 161 -1.20 4.36 -16.14
C GLU A 161 -1.38 5.56 -15.21
N ALA A 162 -1.87 6.67 -15.74
CA ALA A 162 -2.29 7.82 -14.94
C ALA A 162 -3.76 7.65 -14.54
N SER A 163 -4.00 7.30 -13.27
CA SER A 163 -5.35 6.95 -12.80
C SER A 163 -5.57 7.22 -11.31
N THR A 164 -6.77 6.92 -10.83
CA THR A 164 -7.13 6.91 -9.40
C THR A 164 -7.44 5.50 -8.94
N VAL A 165 -7.63 5.29 -7.63
CA VAL A 165 -7.94 3.96 -7.09
C VAL A 165 -9.26 3.38 -7.60
N SER A 166 -10.15 4.21 -8.18
CA SER A 166 -11.41 3.76 -8.78
C SER A 166 -11.25 2.60 -9.77
N VAL A 167 -10.19 2.63 -10.60
CA VAL A 167 -9.93 1.56 -11.58
C VAL A 167 -9.66 0.21 -10.90
N ILE A 168 -9.07 0.22 -9.70
CA ILE A 168 -8.83 -0.99 -8.91
C ILE A 168 -10.15 -1.51 -8.29
N THR A 169 -11.02 -0.62 -7.82
CA THR A 169 -12.32 -1.01 -7.26
C THR A 169 -13.28 -1.53 -8.32
N GLU A 170 -13.37 -0.85 -9.46
CA GLU A 170 -14.24 -1.22 -10.59
C GLU A 170 -13.80 -2.54 -11.25
N SER A 171 -12.52 -2.90 -11.09
CA SER A 171 -11.97 -4.16 -11.61
C SER A 171 -12.08 -5.33 -10.63
N ASP A 172 -12.78 -5.20 -9.49
CA ASP A 172 -12.86 -6.23 -8.44
C ASP A 172 -11.50 -6.65 -7.84
N LEU A 173 -10.47 -5.82 -7.96
CA LEU A 173 -9.12 -6.08 -7.45
C LEU A 173 -8.87 -5.49 -6.05
N CYS A 174 -9.79 -4.68 -5.53
CA CYS A 174 -9.61 -3.98 -4.27
C CYS A 174 -9.67 -4.91 -3.04
N MET A 175 -8.56 -4.98 -2.30
CA MET A 175 -8.45 -5.75 -1.05
C MET A 175 -9.01 -5.02 0.19
N GLY A 176 -9.36 -3.73 0.06
CA GLY A 176 -9.82 -2.88 1.16
C GLY A 176 -8.77 -2.61 2.25
N CYS A 177 -7.48 -2.63 1.90
CA CYS A 177 -6.37 -2.52 2.88
C CYS A 177 -6.18 -1.13 3.50
N GLY A 178 -6.64 -0.05 2.85
CA GLY A 178 -6.48 1.32 3.35
C GLY A 178 -5.37 2.15 2.70
N THR A 179 -4.49 1.56 1.86
CA THR A 179 -3.31 2.29 1.31
C THR A 179 -3.69 3.57 0.57
N CYS A 180 -4.77 3.54 -0.20
CA CYS A 180 -5.22 4.69 -0.98
C CYS A 180 -5.70 5.87 -0.12
N GLY A 181 -6.32 5.60 1.03
CA GLY A 181 -6.74 6.64 1.97
C GLY A 181 -5.56 7.19 2.76
N MET A 182 -4.63 6.32 3.18
CA MET A 182 -3.37 6.72 3.80
C MET A 182 -2.58 7.68 2.89
N ALA A 183 -2.45 7.35 1.61
CA ALA A 183 -1.72 8.14 0.62
C ALA A 183 -2.47 9.39 0.11
N CYS A 184 -3.75 9.59 0.45
CA CYS A 184 -4.53 10.68 -0.11
C CYS A 184 -4.20 12.01 0.61
N PRO A 185 -3.62 13.02 -0.08
CA PRO A 185 -3.19 14.25 0.58
C PRO A 185 -4.34 15.18 0.97
N THR A 186 -5.47 15.10 0.25
CA THR A 186 -6.66 15.95 0.46
C THR A 186 -7.77 15.22 1.21
N GLU A 187 -7.52 13.99 1.68
CA GLU A 187 -8.51 13.16 2.38
C GLU A 187 -9.79 12.88 1.56
N ALA A 188 -9.70 13.01 0.22
CA ALA A 188 -10.80 12.72 -0.69
C ALA A 188 -11.18 11.22 -0.71
N VAL A 189 -10.30 10.31 -0.29
CA VAL A 189 -10.56 8.87 -0.24
C VAL A 189 -11.12 8.49 1.13
N GLN A 190 -12.41 8.20 1.19
CA GLN A 190 -13.12 7.72 2.39
C GLN A 190 -13.48 6.25 2.25
N PHE A 191 -13.77 5.55 3.34
CA PHE A 191 -14.18 4.14 3.31
C PHE A 191 -15.65 3.97 3.68
N LYS A 192 -16.43 3.37 2.78
CA LYS A 192 -17.82 2.95 3.00
C LYS A 192 -17.91 1.46 2.72
N ASN A 193 -18.55 0.70 3.60
CA ASN A 193 -18.65 -0.77 3.48
C ASN A 193 -17.30 -1.44 3.18
N GLN A 194 -16.24 -0.98 3.85
CA GLN A 194 -14.85 -1.47 3.71
C GLN A 194 -14.25 -1.33 2.29
N ARG A 195 -14.81 -0.43 1.49
CA ARG A 195 -14.32 -0.06 0.15
C ARG A 195 -14.05 1.43 0.06
N PRO A 196 -13.01 1.84 -0.68
CA PRO A 196 -12.72 3.25 -0.86
C PRO A 196 -13.77 3.89 -1.78
N THR A 197 -14.17 5.09 -1.42
CA THR A 197 -15.05 5.98 -2.17
C THR A 197 -14.34 7.33 -2.29
N ILE A 198 -14.32 7.90 -3.49
CA ILE A 198 -13.63 9.18 -3.74
C ILE A 198 -14.66 10.30 -3.72
N ASN A 199 -14.49 11.27 -2.81
CA ASN A 199 -15.17 12.55 -2.90
C ASN A 199 -14.59 13.34 -4.09
N GLN A 200 -15.42 13.51 -5.12
CA GLN A 200 -15.02 14.13 -6.38
C GLN A 200 -14.83 15.64 -6.30
N ASP A 201 -15.36 16.29 -5.26
CA ASP A 201 -15.26 17.74 -5.04
C ASP A 201 -13.93 18.12 -4.36
N ILE A 202 -13.34 17.18 -3.62
CA ILE A 202 -12.07 17.34 -2.90
C ILE A 202 -10.91 16.68 -3.66
N CYS A 203 -11.21 15.72 -4.55
CA CYS A 203 -10.20 14.96 -5.26
C CYS A 203 -9.45 15.82 -6.29
N ILE A 204 -8.13 15.87 -6.12
CA ILE A 204 -7.22 16.61 -7.00
C ILE A 204 -6.62 15.77 -8.14
N LYS A 205 -7.04 14.50 -8.27
CA LYS A 205 -6.52 13.57 -9.29
C LYS A 205 -5.00 13.49 -9.34
N CYS A 206 -4.36 13.55 -8.17
CA CYS A 206 -2.90 13.53 -8.04
C CYS A 206 -2.26 12.17 -8.33
N GLY A 207 -3.02 11.08 -8.46
CA GLY A 207 -2.49 9.73 -8.75
C GLY A 207 -1.91 8.96 -7.56
N ALA A 208 -1.66 9.61 -6.41
CA ALA A 208 -1.04 8.98 -5.23
C ALA A 208 -1.76 7.71 -4.76
N CYS A 209 -3.09 7.76 -4.69
CA CYS A 209 -3.93 6.62 -4.28
C CYS A 209 -3.78 5.38 -5.18
N PHE A 210 -3.48 5.57 -6.46
CA PHE A 210 -3.30 4.50 -7.43
C PHE A 210 -1.85 4.00 -7.44
N ILE A 211 -0.88 4.93 -7.47
CA ILE A 211 0.54 4.59 -7.42
C ILE A 211 0.88 3.79 -6.16
N GLN A 212 0.40 4.20 -4.99
CA GLN A 212 0.64 3.48 -3.74
C GLN A 212 -0.15 2.17 -3.60
N CYS A 213 -1.19 1.95 -4.41
CA CYS A 213 -1.98 0.73 -4.30
C CYS A 213 -1.12 -0.51 -4.63
N PRO A 214 -1.03 -1.55 -3.77
CA PRO A 214 -0.32 -2.78 -4.10
C PRO A 214 -0.99 -3.60 -5.21
N ARG A 215 -2.16 -3.16 -5.70
CA ARG A 215 -2.89 -3.80 -6.80
C ARG A 215 -2.74 -3.07 -8.14
N SER A 216 -2.09 -1.90 -8.18
CA SER A 216 -1.72 -1.26 -9.45
C SER A 216 -0.54 -2.01 -10.08
N PHE A 217 0.59 -1.99 -9.38
CA PHE A 217 1.78 -2.77 -9.67
C PHE A 217 2.43 -3.27 -8.39
N PHE A 218 3.03 -4.45 -8.43
CA PHE A 218 3.71 -5.01 -7.28
C PHE A 218 4.66 -6.12 -7.69
N SER A 219 5.89 -6.15 -7.16
CA SER A 219 6.80 -7.27 -7.38
C SER A 219 7.26 -7.83 -6.05
N ALA A 220 6.65 -8.94 -5.63
CA ALA A 220 7.04 -9.61 -4.39
C ALA A 220 8.50 -10.11 -4.44
N PRO A 221 9.00 -10.73 -5.54
CA PRO A 221 10.39 -11.18 -5.62
C PRO A 221 11.40 -10.02 -5.52
N VAL A 222 11.18 -8.93 -6.27
CA VAL A 222 12.08 -7.76 -6.23
C VAL A 222 12.09 -7.14 -4.83
N LEU A 223 10.92 -6.99 -4.21
CA LEU A 223 10.82 -6.44 -2.85
C LEU A 223 11.40 -7.38 -1.79
N SER A 224 11.28 -8.70 -1.97
CA SER A 224 11.94 -9.69 -1.11
C SER A 224 13.46 -9.55 -1.17
N THR A 225 14.03 -9.50 -2.38
CA THR A 225 15.48 -9.30 -2.54
C THR A 225 15.94 -7.96 -1.98
N LYS A 226 15.20 -6.88 -2.20
CA LYS A 226 15.52 -5.56 -1.60
C LYS A 226 15.41 -5.54 -0.08
N LYS A 227 14.53 -6.35 0.52
CA LYS A 227 14.32 -6.38 1.99
C LYS A 227 15.21 -7.36 2.72
N PHE A 228 15.50 -8.50 2.11
CA PHE A 228 16.14 -9.64 2.78
C PHE A 228 17.46 -10.07 2.13
N GLY A 229 17.83 -9.49 0.98
CA GLY A 229 19.04 -9.84 0.23
C GLY A 229 18.88 -11.04 -0.71
N GLN A 230 17.80 -11.82 -0.58
CA GLN A 230 17.54 -12.98 -1.41
C GLN A 230 16.04 -13.26 -1.56
N PRO A 231 15.62 -14.02 -2.59
CA PRO A 231 14.31 -14.66 -2.59
C PRO A 231 14.24 -15.73 -1.48
N GLY A 232 13.05 -16.23 -1.22
CA GLY A 232 12.83 -17.30 -0.25
C GLY A 232 12.15 -18.52 -0.82
N ASP A 233 11.59 -19.34 0.06
CA ASP A 233 10.79 -20.51 -0.28
C ASP A 233 9.68 -20.12 -1.29
N PRO A 234 9.48 -20.86 -2.39
CA PRO A 234 8.49 -20.50 -3.41
C PRO A 234 7.05 -20.35 -2.87
N ALA A 235 6.71 -21.06 -1.80
CA ALA A 235 5.40 -21.02 -1.17
C ALA A 235 5.35 -20.07 0.04
N LEU A 236 6.37 -20.10 0.92
CA LEU A 236 6.36 -19.38 2.21
C LEU A 236 7.14 -18.05 2.19
N GLY A 237 7.81 -17.73 1.09
CA GLY A 237 8.70 -16.58 0.98
C GLY A 237 9.94 -16.74 1.85
N PHE A 238 10.70 -15.66 2.04
CA PHE A 238 11.94 -15.70 2.83
C PHE A 238 11.62 -15.72 4.33
N TYR A 239 12.22 -16.67 5.05
CA TYR A 239 12.24 -16.72 6.51
C TYR A 239 13.60 -17.27 6.96
N ARG A 240 14.01 -16.87 8.16
CA ARG A 240 15.27 -17.28 8.80
C ARG A 240 15.06 -18.46 9.72
N GLU A 241 14.01 -18.36 10.52
CA GLU A 241 13.68 -19.32 11.57
C GLU A 241 12.16 -19.51 11.62
N ALA A 242 11.74 -20.71 11.99
CA ALA A 242 10.34 -21.08 12.13
C ALA A 242 10.11 -21.78 13.47
N TYR A 243 9.08 -21.35 14.19
CA TYR A 243 8.78 -21.83 15.54
C TYR A 243 7.30 -22.18 15.70
N SER A 244 6.99 -23.10 16.60
CA SER A 244 5.67 -23.26 17.22
C SER A 244 5.73 -22.62 18.61
N ALA A 245 4.85 -21.66 18.88
CA ALA A 245 4.92 -20.85 20.10
C ALA A 245 3.57 -20.53 20.72
N LYS A 246 3.57 -20.34 22.04
CA LYS A 246 2.40 -20.00 22.86
C LYS A 246 2.81 -19.07 23.99
N THR A 247 2.02 -18.03 24.27
CA THR A 247 2.28 -17.13 25.41
C THR A 247 2.09 -17.84 26.75
N LYS A 248 2.91 -17.45 27.75
CA LYS A 248 2.76 -17.87 29.16
C LYS A 248 1.76 -16.99 29.93
N ASN A 249 1.31 -15.88 29.33
CA ASN A 249 0.39 -14.95 29.97
C ASN A 249 -1.05 -15.47 29.88
N GLU A 250 -1.60 -15.93 31.01
CA GLU A 250 -2.94 -16.49 31.08
C GLU A 250 -4.03 -15.52 30.61
N LYS A 251 -3.91 -14.22 30.91
CA LYS A 251 -4.88 -13.21 30.45
C LYS A 251 -4.92 -13.15 28.92
N ILE A 252 -3.77 -13.24 28.26
CA ILE A 252 -3.70 -13.24 26.80
C ILE A 252 -4.23 -14.57 26.24
N LEU A 253 -3.92 -15.70 26.86
CA LEU A 253 -4.40 -17.02 26.42
C LEU A 253 -5.93 -17.12 26.40
N THR A 254 -6.61 -16.55 27.39
CA THR A 254 -8.08 -16.64 27.49
C THR A 254 -8.80 -15.93 26.33
N ILE A 255 -8.18 -14.89 25.77
CA ILE A 255 -8.78 -14.04 24.74
C ILE A 255 -8.22 -14.29 23.33
N SER A 256 -7.11 -15.02 23.20
CA SER A 256 -6.41 -15.20 21.92
C SER A 256 -7.16 -16.14 20.96
N GLN A 257 -6.91 -15.94 19.66
CA GLN A 257 -7.42 -16.87 18.63
C GLN A 257 -6.72 -18.23 18.73
N ASP A 258 -5.38 -18.18 18.70
CA ASP A 258 -4.46 -19.32 18.75
C ASP A 258 -3.53 -19.16 19.98
N GLY A 259 -2.20 -19.25 19.82
CA GLY A 259 -1.23 -19.17 20.92
C GLY A 259 -0.94 -17.78 21.50
N GLY A 260 -1.72 -16.75 21.17
CA GLY A 260 -1.59 -15.41 21.77
C GLY A 260 -0.33 -14.61 21.38
N ILE A 261 0.43 -15.09 20.39
CA ILE A 261 1.74 -14.52 20.03
C ILE A 261 1.66 -13.08 19.54
N VAL A 262 0.69 -12.73 18.68
CA VAL A 262 0.58 -11.37 18.15
C VAL A 262 0.34 -10.35 19.28
N THR A 263 -0.62 -10.64 20.16
CA THR A 263 -0.96 -9.76 21.30
C THR A 263 0.23 -9.60 22.25
N ASP A 264 0.87 -10.70 22.64
CA ASP A 264 2.01 -10.66 23.57
C ASP A 264 3.24 -9.98 22.95
N LEU A 265 3.47 -10.18 21.65
CA LEU A 265 4.53 -9.49 20.92
C LEU A 265 4.31 -7.98 20.85
N ILE A 266 3.07 -7.52 20.66
CA ILE A 266 2.76 -6.08 20.69
C ILE A 266 3.04 -5.50 22.08
N CYS A 267 2.58 -6.17 23.16
CA CYS A 267 2.89 -5.75 24.52
C CYS A 267 4.40 -5.66 24.73
N TYR A 268 5.16 -6.67 24.30
CA TYR A 268 6.62 -6.65 24.37
C TYR A 268 7.24 -5.47 23.60
N LEU A 269 6.78 -5.19 22.37
CA LEU A 269 7.29 -4.08 21.55
C LEU A 269 7.07 -2.71 22.22
N LEU A 270 5.92 -2.51 22.87
CA LEU A 270 5.58 -1.31 23.62
C LEU A 270 6.40 -1.20 24.92
N GLU A 271 6.46 -2.28 25.71
CA GLU A 271 7.24 -2.37 26.96
C GLU A 271 8.73 -2.04 26.73
N LYS A 272 9.30 -2.56 25.62
CA LYS A 272 10.71 -2.33 25.25
C LYS A 272 10.93 -1.03 24.48
N LYS A 273 9.88 -0.23 24.24
CA LYS A 273 9.94 1.03 23.47
C LYS A 273 10.55 0.86 22.07
N ILE A 274 10.43 -0.35 21.51
CA ILE A 274 10.72 -0.62 20.10
C ILE A 274 9.64 0.05 19.25
N ALA A 275 8.41 0.01 19.74
CA ALA A 275 7.28 0.79 19.26
C ALA A 275 6.74 1.72 20.37
N ASP A 276 6.18 2.86 19.99
CA ASP A 276 5.44 3.77 20.89
C ASP A 276 3.92 3.61 20.76
N SER A 277 3.47 2.94 19.70
CA SER A 277 2.07 2.63 19.41
C SER A 277 1.97 1.40 18.54
N ALA A 278 0.80 0.78 18.49
CA ALA A 278 0.49 -0.27 17.54
C ALA A 278 -0.81 0.00 16.80
N VAL A 279 -0.82 -0.30 15.50
CA VAL A 279 -2.01 -0.25 14.66
C VAL A 279 -2.61 -1.65 14.55
N VAL A 280 -3.85 -1.79 15.01
CA VAL A 280 -4.57 -3.06 15.12
C VAL A 280 -6.00 -2.92 14.60
N SER A 281 -6.69 -4.05 14.41
CA SER A 281 -8.13 -4.06 14.13
C SER A 281 -8.90 -4.24 15.43
N VAL A 282 -9.79 -3.32 15.76
CA VAL A 282 -10.68 -3.43 16.94
C VAL A 282 -12.10 -3.71 16.49
N SER A 283 -12.88 -4.33 17.38
CA SER A 283 -14.33 -4.44 17.22
C SER A 283 -15.00 -3.55 18.26
N ARG A 284 -16.02 -2.79 17.86
CA ARG A 284 -16.87 -1.98 18.74
C ARG A 284 -18.31 -2.44 18.57
N GLN A 285 -19.09 -2.48 19.66
CA GLN A 285 -20.53 -2.83 19.61
C GLN A 285 -20.80 -4.12 18.78
N GLY A 286 -20.21 -5.24 19.19
CA GLY A 286 -20.28 -6.50 18.43
C GLY A 286 -19.14 -6.62 17.42
N TRP A 287 -19.46 -6.82 16.13
CA TRP A 287 -18.48 -7.05 15.06
C TRP A 287 -18.31 -5.86 14.10
N ASN A 288 -18.68 -4.64 14.53
CA ASN A 288 -18.35 -3.43 13.78
C ASN A 288 -16.85 -3.13 13.95
N THR A 289 -16.08 -3.38 12.90
CA THR A 289 -14.61 -3.32 12.94
C THR A 289 -14.05 -2.05 12.36
N THR A 290 -13.02 -1.53 13.00
CA THR A 290 -12.31 -0.32 12.56
C THR A 290 -10.82 -0.46 12.88
N PRO A 291 -9.92 0.17 12.11
CA PRO A 291 -8.54 0.29 12.53
C PRO A 291 -8.44 1.24 13.73
N ASP A 292 -7.59 0.89 14.69
CA ASP A 292 -7.32 1.73 15.85
C ASP A 292 -5.84 1.75 16.22
N VAL A 293 -5.47 2.72 17.04
CA VAL A 293 -4.13 2.92 17.57
C VAL A 293 -4.17 2.60 19.05
N VAL A 294 -3.35 1.63 19.48
CA VAL A 294 -3.26 1.19 20.87
C VAL A 294 -1.86 1.48 21.40
N THR A 295 -1.78 1.80 22.69
CA THR A 295 -0.56 2.27 23.37
C THR A 295 -0.33 1.59 24.71
N THR A 296 -1.36 0.96 25.28
CA THR A 296 -1.29 0.27 26.56
C THR A 296 -1.56 -1.23 26.41
N PRO A 297 -1.01 -2.09 27.29
CA PRO A 297 -1.34 -3.52 27.29
C PRO A 297 -2.85 -3.79 27.36
N GLU A 298 -3.60 -3.01 28.14
CA GLU A 298 -5.05 -3.14 28.29
C GLU A 298 -5.78 -2.93 26.95
N GLU A 299 -5.41 -1.88 26.21
CA GLU A 299 -5.94 -1.63 24.86
C GLU A 299 -5.55 -2.74 23.87
N VAL A 300 -4.32 -3.24 23.97
CA VAL A 300 -3.83 -4.35 23.13
C VAL A 300 -4.64 -5.61 23.39
N LEU A 301 -4.88 -5.97 24.66
CA LEU A 301 -5.70 -7.13 25.03
C LEU A 301 -7.15 -6.96 24.52
N ALA A 302 -7.75 -5.77 24.68
CA ALA A 302 -9.09 -5.50 24.18
C ALA A 302 -9.24 -5.66 22.65
N SER A 303 -8.13 -5.53 21.90
CA SER A 303 -8.10 -5.71 20.45
C SER A 303 -7.95 -7.17 19.99
N ALA A 304 -7.71 -8.13 20.90
CA ALA A 304 -7.38 -9.51 20.57
C ALA A 304 -8.51 -10.28 19.83
N GLY A 305 -8.13 -11.40 19.19
CA GLY A 305 -9.04 -12.27 18.44
C GLY A 305 -9.19 -11.90 16.97
N THR A 306 -9.42 -12.91 16.12
CA THR A 306 -9.46 -12.73 14.66
C THR A 306 -10.78 -12.12 14.20
N LYS A 307 -10.68 -11.08 13.36
CA LYS A 307 -11.82 -10.46 12.70
C LYS A 307 -11.84 -10.93 11.24
N TYR A 308 -12.75 -11.86 10.90
CA TYR A 308 -12.89 -12.41 9.54
C TYR A 308 -13.63 -11.45 8.59
N THR A 309 -13.34 -10.15 8.72
CA THR A 309 -13.88 -9.12 7.86
C THR A 309 -12.80 -8.14 7.41
N VAL A 310 -13.04 -7.37 6.36
CA VAL A 310 -12.06 -6.42 5.84
C VAL A 310 -11.96 -5.24 6.79
N VAL A 311 -10.74 -4.87 7.16
CA VAL A 311 -10.49 -3.65 7.95
C VAL A 311 -9.39 -2.86 7.26
N PRO A 312 -9.56 -1.57 6.96
CA PRO A 312 -8.55 -0.78 6.28
C PRO A 312 -7.42 -0.33 7.23
N ASN A 313 -6.68 -1.28 7.80
CA ASN A 313 -5.64 -1.04 8.84
C ASN A 313 -4.61 0.02 8.47
N LEU A 314 -4.31 0.24 7.18
CA LEU A 314 -3.33 1.25 6.80
C LEU A 314 -3.82 2.68 7.08
N MET A 315 -5.14 2.89 7.22
CA MET A 315 -5.68 4.15 7.75
C MET A 315 -5.27 4.41 9.20
N GLY A 316 -5.05 3.35 9.98
CA GLY A 316 -4.57 3.44 11.36
C GLY A 316 -3.14 4.01 11.44
N ILE A 317 -2.30 3.80 10.42
CA ILE A 317 -0.96 4.41 10.35
C ILE A 317 -1.10 5.93 10.22
N LYS A 318 -1.94 6.41 9.29
CA LYS A 318 -2.23 7.85 9.16
C LYS A 318 -2.73 8.42 10.48
N LYS A 319 -3.70 7.75 11.12
CA LYS A 319 -4.21 8.15 12.44
C LYS A 319 -3.10 8.23 13.50
N ALA A 320 -2.22 7.24 13.58
CA ALA A 320 -1.13 7.22 14.55
C ALA A 320 -0.13 8.37 14.32
N VAL A 321 0.20 8.66 13.06
CA VAL A 321 1.07 9.80 12.71
C VAL A 321 0.40 11.14 13.02
N ASP A 322 -0.90 11.28 12.71
CA ASP A 322 -1.69 12.48 13.05
C ASP A 322 -1.77 12.68 14.59
N GLN A 323 -1.69 11.59 15.38
CA GLN A 323 -1.60 11.62 16.85
C GLN A 323 -0.17 11.86 17.38
N GLY A 324 0.84 11.99 16.50
CA GLY A 324 2.21 12.31 16.86
C GLY A 324 3.12 11.11 17.16
N PHE A 325 2.66 9.88 16.94
CA PHE A 325 3.48 8.68 17.14
C PHE A 325 4.56 8.55 16.06
N LYS A 326 5.72 8.04 16.45
CA LYS A 326 6.93 7.98 15.62
C LYS A 326 7.43 6.57 15.36
N LYS A 327 7.06 5.59 16.19
CA LYS A 327 7.51 4.19 16.11
C LYS A 327 6.31 3.24 16.17
N ILE A 328 5.65 3.07 15.04
CA ILE A 328 4.42 2.30 14.94
C ILE A 328 4.74 0.82 14.70
N ALA A 329 4.23 -0.06 15.56
CA ALA A 329 4.09 -1.47 15.25
C ALA A 329 2.81 -1.69 14.41
N PHE A 330 2.93 -2.30 13.24
CA PHE A 330 1.80 -2.50 12.35
C PHE A 330 1.40 -3.98 12.29
N VAL A 331 0.14 -4.29 12.60
CA VAL A 331 -0.43 -5.63 12.45
C VAL A 331 -1.34 -5.67 11.23
N GLY A 332 -1.09 -6.61 10.33
CA GLY A 332 -1.94 -6.79 9.17
C GLY A 332 -1.93 -8.17 8.55
N VAL A 333 -2.82 -8.37 7.60
CA VAL A 333 -2.81 -9.54 6.70
C VAL A 333 -1.88 -9.28 5.51
N PRO A 334 -1.54 -10.28 4.68
CA PRO A 334 -0.49 -10.15 3.67
C PRO A 334 -0.66 -8.97 2.71
N CYS A 335 -1.88 -8.70 2.22
CA CYS A 335 -2.12 -7.56 1.33
C CYS A 335 -1.93 -6.18 1.98
N GLN A 336 -2.07 -6.08 3.31
CA GLN A 336 -1.78 -4.87 4.06
C GLN A 336 -0.27 -4.70 4.24
N ILE A 337 0.46 -5.79 4.53
CA ILE A 337 1.92 -5.80 4.55
C ILE A 337 2.50 -5.41 3.18
N GLN A 338 1.90 -5.87 2.08
CA GLN A 338 2.27 -5.44 0.73
C GLN A 338 2.14 -3.92 0.57
N GLY A 339 1.08 -3.31 1.10
CA GLY A 339 0.90 -1.85 1.07
C GLY A 339 1.98 -1.11 1.87
N VAL A 340 2.30 -1.58 3.08
CA VAL A 340 3.39 -1.02 3.91
C VAL A 340 4.75 -1.14 3.21
N THR A 341 5.06 -2.32 2.67
CA THR A 341 6.33 -2.56 1.98
C THR A 341 6.41 -1.72 0.70
N LYS A 342 5.31 -1.56 -0.04
CA LYS A 342 5.28 -0.70 -1.23
C LYS A 342 5.56 0.76 -0.87
N ALA A 343 4.95 1.29 0.19
CA ALA A 343 5.20 2.65 0.64
C ALA A 343 6.67 2.87 1.03
N HIS A 344 7.34 1.85 1.59
CA HIS A 344 8.77 1.95 1.95
C HIS A 344 9.70 2.00 0.73
N TYR A 345 9.49 1.11 -0.24
CA TYR A 345 10.39 0.97 -1.40
C TYR A 345 10.03 1.88 -2.56
N TYR A 346 8.75 2.24 -2.70
CA TYR A 346 8.23 3.20 -3.67
C TYR A 346 7.49 4.30 -2.90
N PRO A 347 8.16 5.20 -2.17
CA PRO A 347 7.48 6.22 -1.35
C PRO A 347 6.78 7.32 -2.15
N LEU A 348 6.50 7.10 -3.44
CA LEU A 348 5.82 8.02 -4.34
C LEU A 348 4.43 8.43 -3.83
N GLY A 349 4.32 9.58 -3.17
CA GLY A 349 3.08 10.04 -2.54
C GLY A 349 2.84 9.48 -1.14
N ASP A 350 3.82 8.78 -0.59
CA ASP A 350 3.91 8.53 0.85
C ASP A 350 4.26 9.85 1.55
N ARG A 351 3.60 10.17 2.66
CA ARG A 351 3.82 11.42 3.39
C ARG A 351 4.66 11.16 4.63
N ASP A 352 5.79 10.50 4.43
CA ASP A 352 6.68 10.04 5.51
C ASP A 352 5.99 9.04 6.47
N TYR A 353 4.94 8.34 6.04
CA TYR A 353 4.30 7.32 6.86
C TYR A 353 5.18 6.07 6.97
N HIS A 354 5.87 5.71 5.89
CA HIS A 354 6.69 4.50 5.85
C HIS A 354 7.86 4.55 6.86
N SER A 355 8.43 5.72 7.12
CA SER A 355 9.54 5.90 8.07
C SER A 355 9.09 5.75 9.53
N ARG A 356 7.80 5.92 9.80
CA ARG A 356 7.20 5.79 11.15
C ARG A 356 6.92 4.34 11.52
N ILE A 357 6.99 3.41 10.57
CA ILE A 357 6.67 2.00 10.80
C ILE A 357 7.91 1.29 11.36
N ALA A 358 7.95 1.14 12.68
CA ALA A 358 9.06 0.53 13.39
C ALA A 358 9.08 -1.00 13.29
N PHE A 359 7.93 -1.66 13.20
CA PHE A 359 7.84 -3.12 13.17
C PHE A 359 6.58 -3.62 12.46
N THR A 360 6.66 -4.74 11.75
CA THR A 360 5.53 -5.31 11.00
C THR A 360 5.26 -6.76 11.38
N ILE A 361 4.02 -7.04 11.79
CA ILE A 361 3.54 -8.39 12.13
C ILE A 361 2.48 -8.79 11.12
N SER A 362 2.73 -9.84 10.34
CA SER A 362 1.70 -10.41 9.47
C SER A 362 0.92 -11.52 10.17
N ILE A 363 -0.38 -11.58 9.93
CA ILE A 363 -1.20 -12.75 10.23
C ILE A 363 -1.36 -13.58 8.95
N PHE A 364 -1.29 -14.91 9.05
CA PHE A 364 -1.59 -15.80 7.91
C PHE A 364 -3.03 -15.57 7.45
N CYS A 365 -3.25 -15.55 6.14
CA CYS A 365 -4.56 -15.26 5.57
C CYS A 365 -4.78 -16.06 4.29
N MET A 366 -5.84 -16.87 4.26
CA MET A 366 -6.29 -17.54 3.04
C MET A 366 -7.19 -16.59 2.25
N GLU A 367 -8.31 -16.19 2.86
CA GLU A 367 -9.40 -15.39 2.27
C GLU A 367 -9.99 -14.45 3.33
N ASN A 368 -10.76 -13.45 2.89
CA ASN A 368 -11.44 -12.51 3.79
C ASN A 368 -12.81 -12.11 3.22
N PHE A 369 -13.70 -11.57 4.06
CA PHE A 369 -15.09 -11.30 3.75
C PHE A 369 -15.44 -9.83 3.96
N LEU A 370 -16.29 -9.26 3.11
CA LEU A 370 -16.97 -8.02 3.47
C LEU A 370 -17.93 -8.29 4.63
N TYR A 371 -18.14 -7.30 5.50
CA TYR A 371 -18.98 -7.47 6.70
C TYR A 371 -20.39 -7.97 6.36
N ASP A 372 -21.02 -7.40 5.32
CA ASP A 372 -22.36 -7.84 4.91
C ASP A 372 -22.36 -9.31 4.44
N ASN A 373 -21.30 -9.74 3.77
CA ASN A 373 -21.13 -11.14 3.37
C ASN A 373 -20.91 -12.05 4.59
N LEU A 374 -20.09 -11.62 5.54
CA LEU A 374 -19.87 -12.34 6.81
C LEU A 374 -21.18 -12.48 7.59
N ARG A 375 -21.92 -11.38 7.73
CA ARG A 375 -23.25 -11.36 8.36
C ARG A 375 -24.19 -12.36 7.68
N SER A 376 -24.22 -12.36 6.35
CA SER A 376 -25.08 -13.27 5.57
C SER A 376 -24.73 -14.74 5.78
N ILE A 377 -23.43 -15.06 5.91
CA ILE A 377 -22.98 -16.41 6.28
C ILE A 377 -23.49 -16.78 7.67
N VAL A 378 -23.26 -15.92 8.66
CA VAL A 378 -23.52 -16.22 10.07
C VAL A 378 -25.03 -16.28 10.31
N GLU A 379 -25.74 -15.18 10.11
CA GLU A 379 -27.18 -15.08 10.38
C GLU A 379 -27.97 -16.07 9.51
N GLY A 380 -27.58 -16.25 8.24
CA GLY A 380 -28.27 -17.14 7.32
C GLY A 380 -27.98 -18.64 7.49
N LYS A 381 -26.92 -19.03 8.20
CA LYS A 381 -26.56 -20.45 8.40
C LYS A 381 -26.59 -20.91 9.85
N THR A 382 -26.61 -19.99 10.81
CA THR A 382 -26.62 -20.32 12.24
C THR A 382 -27.80 -19.70 12.99
N GLU A 383 -28.59 -18.82 12.36
CA GLU A 383 -29.67 -18.03 13.00
C GLU A 383 -29.20 -17.19 14.20
N VAL A 384 -27.88 -17.03 14.36
CA VAL A 384 -27.27 -16.20 15.41
C VAL A 384 -27.06 -14.80 14.85
N SER A 385 -27.58 -13.80 15.55
CA SER A 385 -27.30 -12.39 15.24
C SER A 385 -25.80 -12.12 15.34
N MET A 386 -25.26 -11.30 14.43
CA MET A 386 -23.85 -10.89 14.52
C MET A 386 -23.51 -10.23 15.87
N ALA A 387 -24.48 -9.59 16.54
CA ALA A 387 -24.28 -8.99 17.86
C ALA A 387 -23.97 -10.04 18.95
N ASP A 388 -24.47 -11.26 18.77
CA ASP A 388 -24.39 -12.35 19.75
C ASP A 388 -23.26 -13.34 19.46
N VAL A 389 -22.37 -13.03 18.52
CA VAL A 389 -21.20 -13.87 18.24
C VAL A 389 -20.03 -13.50 19.15
N SER A 390 -19.56 -14.48 19.94
CA SER A 390 -18.40 -14.32 20.81
C SER A 390 -17.06 -14.66 20.14
N LYS A 391 -17.02 -15.64 19.23
CA LYS A 391 -15.79 -16.04 18.54
C LYS A 391 -16.08 -16.72 17.21
N MET A 392 -15.16 -16.60 16.26
CA MET A 392 -15.20 -17.31 14.98
C MET A 392 -13.86 -17.95 14.68
N GLY A 393 -13.82 -18.93 13.78
CA GLY A 393 -12.56 -19.45 13.27
C GLY A 393 -12.71 -20.34 12.05
N ILE A 394 -11.59 -20.60 11.37
CA ILE A 394 -11.51 -21.54 10.26
C ILE A 394 -10.42 -22.56 10.58
N SER A 395 -10.81 -23.83 10.67
CA SER A 395 -9.89 -24.92 10.95
C SER A 395 -10.45 -26.23 10.41
N LYS A 396 -9.58 -27.14 9.94
CA LYS A 396 -9.97 -28.49 9.49
C LYS A 396 -11.13 -28.48 8.47
N GLY A 397 -11.10 -27.53 7.53
CA GLY A 397 -12.13 -27.40 6.47
C GLY A 397 -13.50 -26.91 6.94
N ARG A 398 -13.62 -26.38 8.16
CA ARG A 398 -14.85 -25.82 8.72
C ARG A 398 -14.64 -24.38 9.18
N PHE A 399 -15.57 -23.51 8.81
CA PHE A 399 -15.80 -22.25 9.49
C PHE A 399 -16.70 -22.51 10.69
N TRP A 400 -16.31 -22.03 11.87
CA TRP A 400 -17.06 -22.23 13.09
C TRP A 400 -17.39 -20.89 13.75
N VAL A 401 -18.55 -20.85 14.39
CA VAL A 401 -19.08 -19.70 15.11
C VAL A 401 -19.41 -20.14 16.52
N ARG A 402 -19.00 -19.34 17.51
CA ARG A 402 -19.40 -19.49 18.91
C ARG A 402 -20.21 -18.26 19.29
N SER A 403 -21.42 -18.47 19.78
CA SER A 403 -22.28 -17.40 20.32
C SER A 403 -21.92 -17.06 21.77
N VAL A 404 -22.48 -15.98 22.31
CA VAL A 404 -22.29 -15.53 23.69
C VAL A 404 -22.87 -16.51 24.72
N ASP A 405 -23.96 -17.19 24.37
CA ASP A 405 -24.61 -18.24 25.18
C ASP A 405 -23.86 -19.59 25.15
N GLY A 406 -22.77 -19.69 24.38
CA GLY A 406 -21.91 -20.86 24.30
C GLY A 406 -22.22 -21.85 23.18
N ASN A 407 -23.29 -21.64 22.40
CA ASN A 407 -23.61 -22.49 21.26
C ASN A 407 -22.50 -22.48 20.20
N ARG A 408 -22.28 -23.63 19.55
CA ARG A 408 -21.21 -23.81 18.54
C ARG A 408 -21.79 -24.31 17.23
N PHE A 409 -21.49 -23.59 16.17
CA PHE A 409 -21.94 -23.91 14.81
C PHE A 409 -20.74 -24.24 13.93
N ARG A 410 -20.92 -25.15 12.96
CA ARG A 410 -19.86 -25.60 12.04
C ARG A 410 -20.35 -25.66 10.60
N ILE A 411 -19.86 -24.74 9.79
CA ILE A 411 -20.20 -24.57 8.38
C ILE A 411 -19.04 -25.08 7.51
N PRO A 412 -19.27 -26.02 6.57
CA PRO A 412 -18.25 -26.41 5.59
C PRO A 412 -17.72 -25.21 4.78
N VAL A 413 -16.40 -25.11 4.61
CA VAL A 413 -15.77 -23.98 3.89
C VAL A 413 -16.26 -23.84 2.44
N LYS A 414 -16.71 -24.93 1.82
CA LYS A 414 -17.30 -24.90 0.48
C LYS A 414 -18.51 -23.96 0.36
N PHE A 415 -19.27 -23.77 1.44
CA PHE A 415 -20.49 -22.93 1.42
C PHE A 415 -20.21 -21.45 1.63
N ILE A 416 -19.06 -21.11 2.21
CA ILE A 416 -18.67 -19.71 2.41
C ILE A 416 -17.82 -19.18 1.26
N LYS A 417 -17.35 -20.06 0.36
CA LYS A 417 -16.47 -19.69 -0.76
C LYS A 417 -17.10 -18.63 -1.68
N ASP A 418 -18.41 -18.70 -1.89
CA ASP A 418 -19.15 -17.75 -2.74
C ASP A 418 -19.26 -16.34 -2.12
N TYR A 419 -19.02 -16.23 -0.82
CA TYR A 419 -19.08 -14.98 -0.05
C TYR A 419 -17.70 -14.30 0.08
N VAL A 420 -16.62 -14.99 -0.31
CA VAL A 420 -15.26 -14.45 -0.29
C VAL A 420 -15.18 -13.20 -1.16
N GLN A 421 -14.48 -12.16 -0.69
CA GLN A 421 -14.29 -10.99 -1.53
C GLN A 421 -13.49 -11.36 -2.80
N LYS A 422 -13.98 -10.92 -3.96
CA LYS A 422 -13.40 -11.30 -5.27
C LYS A 422 -11.90 -11.03 -5.38
N ALA A 423 -11.41 -9.92 -4.82
CA ALA A 423 -10.01 -9.54 -4.85
C ALA A 423 -9.06 -10.58 -4.23
N CYS A 424 -9.54 -11.41 -3.28
CA CYS A 424 -8.74 -12.47 -2.68
C CYS A 424 -8.26 -13.51 -3.71
N PHE A 425 -9.02 -13.73 -4.79
CA PHE A 425 -8.63 -14.65 -5.88
C PHE A 425 -7.49 -14.14 -6.75
N SER A 426 -6.98 -12.93 -6.49
CA SER A 426 -5.78 -12.40 -7.14
C SER A 426 -4.60 -12.22 -6.16
N CYS A 427 -4.72 -12.70 -4.92
CA CYS A 427 -3.69 -12.59 -3.89
C CYS A 427 -2.78 -13.82 -3.87
N LEU A 428 -1.49 -13.63 -4.16
CA LEU A 428 -0.50 -14.71 -4.22
C LEU A 428 0.32 -14.87 -2.93
N ASP A 429 -0.13 -14.30 -1.81
CA ASP A 429 0.62 -14.31 -0.55
C ASP A 429 -0.27 -14.85 0.58
N PHE A 430 0.16 -15.95 1.20
CA PHE A 430 -0.56 -16.61 2.30
C PHE A 430 -0.09 -16.14 3.68
N CYS A 431 1.22 -15.99 3.85
CA CYS A 431 1.83 -15.87 5.17
C CYS A 431 2.48 -14.50 5.42
N GLY A 432 2.29 -13.52 4.53
CA GLY A 432 2.84 -12.18 4.68
C GLY A 432 4.34 -12.18 4.49
N GLU A 433 4.76 -12.57 3.30
CA GLU A 433 6.15 -12.89 2.94
C GLU A 433 7.11 -11.71 3.16
N LEU A 434 6.59 -10.49 3.24
CA LEU A 434 7.37 -9.25 3.36
C LEU A 434 7.29 -8.60 4.75
N SER A 435 6.79 -9.29 5.77
CA SER A 435 6.75 -8.78 7.16
C SER A 435 8.07 -8.96 7.91
N ASP A 436 8.18 -8.43 9.13
CA ASP A 436 9.31 -8.73 10.03
C ASP A 436 9.11 -10.09 10.71
N ILE A 437 7.88 -10.35 11.16
CA ILE A 437 7.43 -11.62 11.73
C ILE A 437 6.05 -11.95 11.17
N SER A 438 5.84 -13.21 10.80
CA SER A 438 4.51 -13.73 10.43
C SER A 438 4.01 -14.75 11.44
N VAL A 439 2.72 -14.74 11.72
CA VAL A 439 2.08 -15.62 12.71
C VAL A 439 0.80 -16.24 12.15
N GLY A 440 0.55 -17.52 12.41
CA GLY A 440 -0.74 -18.15 12.16
C GLY A 440 -0.88 -19.53 12.79
N GLY A 441 -2.09 -20.03 12.98
CA GLY A 441 -2.33 -21.31 13.65
C GLY A 441 -1.91 -22.57 12.86
N VAL A 442 -1.78 -22.49 11.52
CA VAL A 442 -1.49 -23.67 10.68
C VAL A 442 -0.05 -24.13 10.87
N GLY A 443 0.13 -25.45 11.06
CA GLY A 443 1.44 -26.09 11.25
C GLY A 443 1.79 -26.33 12.72
N SER A 444 1.04 -25.71 13.64
CA SER A 444 1.21 -25.89 15.08
C SER A 444 0.02 -26.66 15.68
N THR A 445 0.21 -27.22 16.87
CA THR A 445 -0.86 -27.88 17.65
C THR A 445 -1.88 -26.87 18.16
N GLU A 446 -3.06 -27.35 18.56
CA GLU A 446 -4.12 -26.49 19.10
C GLU A 446 -3.62 -25.70 20.32
N GLY A 447 -3.88 -24.39 20.32
CA GLY A 447 -3.37 -23.48 21.36
C GLY A 447 -1.94 -22.96 21.13
N TYR A 448 -1.25 -23.39 20.07
CA TYR A 448 0.02 -22.82 19.62
C TYR A 448 -0.15 -22.07 18.29
N SER A 449 0.82 -21.24 17.96
CA SER A 449 0.91 -20.53 16.67
C SER A 449 2.24 -20.82 16.02
N SER A 450 2.21 -21.03 14.70
CA SER A 450 3.40 -21.03 13.86
C SER A 450 3.89 -19.59 13.70
N VAL A 451 5.19 -19.38 13.92
CA VAL A 451 5.86 -18.09 13.82
C VAL A 451 6.99 -18.21 12.81
N LEU A 452 6.96 -17.37 11.76
CA LEU A 452 8.04 -17.24 10.78
C LEU A 452 8.77 -15.93 11.03
N VAL A 453 10.04 -16.02 11.40
CA VAL A 453 10.92 -14.87 11.65
C VAL A 453 11.63 -14.52 10.35
N ARG A 454 11.52 -13.29 9.85
CA ARG A 454 11.94 -12.93 8.48
C ARG A 454 13.05 -11.91 8.43
N SER A 455 12.81 -10.69 8.90
CA SER A 455 13.82 -9.63 8.83
C SER A 455 14.87 -9.80 9.93
N GLU A 456 16.05 -9.17 9.74
CA GLU A 456 17.07 -9.10 10.81
C GLU A 456 16.49 -8.48 12.08
N LYS A 457 15.75 -7.38 11.93
CA LYS A 457 15.03 -6.73 13.03
C LYS A 457 14.03 -7.69 13.69
N GLY A 458 13.30 -8.47 12.88
CA GLY A 458 12.41 -9.52 13.37
C GLY A 458 13.14 -10.56 14.21
N LYS A 459 14.32 -11.00 13.75
CA LYS A 459 15.18 -11.93 14.48
C LYS A 459 15.67 -11.36 15.81
N THR A 460 16.25 -10.16 15.80
CA THR A 460 16.73 -9.50 17.03
C THR A 460 15.63 -9.37 18.08
N VAL A 461 14.42 -8.97 17.66
CA VAL A 461 13.27 -8.86 18.56
C VAL A 461 12.80 -10.23 19.04
N PHE A 462 12.69 -11.21 18.14
CA PHE A 462 12.16 -12.52 18.48
C PHE A 462 13.11 -13.34 19.37
N ASP A 463 14.42 -13.18 19.24
CA ASP A 463 15.41 -13.89 20.07
C ASP A 463 15.30 -13.52 21.56
N GLU A 464 14.91 -12.29 21.87
CA GLU A 464 14.59 -11.87 23.24
C GLU A 464 13.15 -12.23 23.62
N PHE A 465 12.19 -12.02 22.72
CA PHE A 465 10.78 -12.34 22.95
C PHE A 465 10.53 -13.84 23.18
N LYS A 466 11.29 -14.74 22.53
CA LYS A 466 11.10 -16.19 22.72
C LYS A 466 11.39 -16.67 24.13
N LYS A 467 12.12 -15.87 24.94
CA LYS A 467 12.41 -16.18 26.36
C LYS A 467 11.18 -16.02 27.27
N ARG A 468 10.20 -15.16 26.92
CA ARG A 468 8.97 -14.92 27.72
C ARG A 468 7.80 -15.83 27.38
N ILE A 469 7.92 -16.64 26.33
CA ILE A 469 6.86 -17.52 25.82
C ILE A 469 7.30 -19.00 25.91
N GLU A 470 6.37 -19.91 25.66
CA GLU A 470 6.70 -21.29 25.29
C GLU A 470 7.01 -21.31 23.80
N CYS A 471 8.17 -21.85 23.42
CA CYS A 471 8.64 -21.81 22.04
C CYS A 471 9.49 -23.04 21.74
N GLN A 472 9.20 -23.69 20.62
CA GLN A 472 9.97 -24.81 20.09
C GLN A 472 10.13 -24.65 18.58
N PRO A 473 11.17 -25.23 17.95
CA PRO A 473 11.27 -25.27 16.49
C PRO A 473 9.99 -25.84 15.88
N LEU A 474 9.55 -25.26 14.76
CA LEU A 474 8.41 -25.81 14.02
C LEU A 474 8.84 -27.14 13.38
N THR A 475 8.03 -28.19 13.50
CA THR A 475 8.37 -29.50 12.93
C THR A 475 8.31 -29.48 11.41
N GLU A 476 8.97 -30.43 10.75
CA GLU A 476 8.91 -30.56 9.28
C GLU A 476 7.49 -30.81 8.78
N GLU A 477 6.68 -31.58 9.51
CA GLU A 477 5.26 -31.78 9.18
C GLU A 477 4.47 -30.47 9.31
N GLY A 478 4.77 -29.68 10.35
CA GLY A 478 4.17 -28.35 10.55
C GLY A 478 4.52 -27.38 9.44
N MET A 479 5.80 -27.35 9.05
CA MET A 479 6.30 -26.58 7.91
C MET A 479 5.63 -27.01 6.60
N GLN A 480 5.53 -28.32 6.36
CA GLN A 480 4.91 -28.84 5.15
C GLN A 480 3.41 -28.55 5.10
N ALA A 481 2.71 -28.57 6.24
CA ALA A 481 1.30 -28.19 6.32
C ALA A 481 1.08 -26.72 5.91
N ALA A 482 1.93 -25.81 6.40
CA ALA A 482 1.90 -24.40 6.00
C ALA A 482 2.23 -24.23 4.51
N ARG A 483 3.27 -24.93 4.02
CA ARG A 483 3.69 -24.94 2.62
C ARG A 483 2.56 -25.39 1.69
N ASN A 484 1.86 -26.47 2.05
CA ASN A 484 0.75 -27.01 1.27
C ASN A 484 -0.38 -25.98 1.08
N LEU A 485 -0.79 -25.29 2.16
CA LEU A 485 -1.83 -24.26 2.05
C LEU A 485 -1.37 -23.05 1.24
N ALA A 486 -0.13 -22.62 1.43
CA ALA A 486 0.43 -21.52 0.65
C ALA A 486 0.48 -21.86 -0.85
N THR A 487 0.94 -23.06 -1.21
CA THR A 487 0.94 -23.56 -2.59
C THR A 487 -0.45 -23.66 -3.18
N ILE A 488 -1.44 -24.16 -2.42
CA ILE A 488 -2.84 -24.19 -2.86
C ILE A 488 -3.35 -22.79 -3.18
N LYS A 489 -3.08 -21.81 -2.30
CA LYS A 489 -3.47 -20.41 -2.52
C LYS A 489 -2.84 -19.85 -3.79
N LYS A 490 -1.51 -19.96 -3.92
CA LYS A 490 -0.76 -19.43 -5.08
C LYS A 490 -1.26 -20.05 -6.38
N SER A 491 -1.23 -21.38 -6.49
CA SER A 491 -1.62 -22.08 -7.72
C SER A 491 -3.09 -21.86 -8.12
N THR A 492 -4.01 -21.78 -7.16
CA THR A 492 -5.43 -21.48 -7.44
C THR A 492 -5.60 -20.06 -7.96
N ASN A 493 -4.92 -19.09 -7.34
CA ASN A 493 -5.05 -17.68 -7.68
C ASN A 493 -4.26 -17.31 -8.94
N GLU A 494 -3.16 -17.99 -9.25
CA GLU A 494 -2.46 -17.88 -10.53
C GLU A 494 -3.38 -18.28 -11.69
N LYS A 495 -4.09 -19.40 -11.57
CA LYS A 495 -5.11 -19.82 -12.56
C LYS A 495 -6.24 -18.79 -12.68
N ALA A 496 -6.66 -18.18 -11.58
CA ALA A 496 -7.68 -17.13 -11.61
C ALA A 496 -7.17 -15.86 -12.32
N ILE A 497 -5.91 -15.46 -12.07
CA ILE A 497 -5.27 -14.34 -12.77
C ILE A 497 -5.13 -14.64 -14.26
N GLU A 498 -4.76 -15.85 -14.65
CA GLU A 498 -4.60 -16.22 -16.06
C GLU A 498 -5.93 -16.15 -16.80
N LYS A 499 -7.01 -16.66 -16.21
CA LYS A 499 -8.37 -16.51 -16.76
C LYS A 499 -8.79 -15.06 -16.95
N ARG A 500 -8.36 -14.15 -16.06
CA ARG A 500 -8.61 -12.72 -16.24
C ARG A 500 -7.84 -12.15 -17.43
N LYS A 501 -6.58 -12.56 -17.63
CA LYS A 501 -5.80 -12.15 -18.82
C LYS A 501 -6.44 -12.65 -20.11
N GLU A 502 -6.90 -13.91 -20.15
CA GLU A 502 -7.61 -14.49 -21.31
C GLU A 502 -8.87 -13.68 -21.67
N LYS A 503 -9.60 -13.21 -20.64
CA LYS A 503 -10.78 -12.34 -20.80
C LYS A 503 -10.43 -10.87 -21.05
N LYS A 504 -9.15 -10.52 -21.13
CA LYS A 504 -8.66 -9.13 -21.21
C LYS A 504 -9.17 -8.24 -20.06
N GLU A 505 -9.46 -8.85 -18.92
CA GLU A 505 -9.79 -8.14 -17.68
C GLU A 505 -8.51 -7.59 -17.04
N ARG A 506 -8.67 -6.50 -16.26
CA ARG A 506 -7.54 -5.91 -15.54
C ARG A 506 -6.93 -6.91 -14.56
N VAL A 507 -5.60 -7.01 -14.57
CA VAL A 507 -4.81 -7.72 -13.57
C VAL A 507 -3.85 -6.76 -12.88
N THR A 508 -3.40 -7.11 -11.68
CA THR A 508 -2.28 -6.41 -11.06
C THR A 508 -1.00 -6.69 -11.85
N LEU A 509 -0.24 -5.65 -12.12
CA LEU A 509 1.03 -5.78 -12.83
C LEU A 509 2.08 -6.36 -11.88
N TYR A 510 2.28 -7.67 -11.98
CA TYR A 510 3.39 -8.37 -11.35
C TYR A 510 4.55 -8.45 -12.32
N PHE A 511 5.75 -8.12 -11.87
CA PHE A 511 6.92 -8.11 -12.75
C PHE A 511 8.23 -8.43 -12.09
#